data_AF-A0A4R3GUN6-F1
#
_entry.id   AF-A0A4R3GUN6-F1
#
_cell.length_a   1.000
_cell.length_b   1.000
_cell.length_c   1.000
_cell.angle_alpha   90.00
_cell.angle_beta   90.00
_cell.angle_gamma   90.00
#
_symmetry.space_group_name_H-M   'P 1'
#
loop_
_entity.id
_entity.type
_entity.pdbx_description
1 polymer ?
#
loop_
_entity_poly.entity_id
_entity_poly.type
_entity_poly.pdbx_seq_one_letter_code
_entity_poly.pdbx_strand_id
1 'polypeptide(L)'
;MINKMTITAAVMLLSAHYAGASNDAAWNALFAKVNGTCIGQSGMDTPEATAPIVFDDATGKVAVLLRGSMGKGKSKVKNVNLICLYDKKTGKASIQEYRWLGR
;
A
#
# COMPACT_ATOMS: atom_id res chain seq x y z
N MET A 1 17.67 3.00 58.57
CA MET A 1 17.18 4.06 57.66
C MET A 1 17.52 3.61 56.25
N ILE A 2 16.51 3.44 55.40
CA ILE A 2 16.59 2.74 54.12
C ILE A 2 17.50 3.49 53.14
N ASN A 3 18.44 2.75 52.55
CA ASN A 3 19.56 3.24 51.75
C ASN A 3 19.04 3.86 50.43
N LYS A 4 19.32 5.15 50.19
CA LYS A 4 18.83 5.91 49.02
C LYS A 4 19.38 5.44 47.66
N MET A 5 20.27 4.44 47.66
CA MET A 5 21.05 3.99 46.50
C MET A 5 20.40 2.86 45.69
N THR A 6 19.15 2.48 45.97
CA THR A 6 18.44 1.42 45.24
C THR A 6 17.32 1.92 44.32
N ILE A 7 17.04 3.23 44.29
CA ILE A 7 15.86 3.78 43.58
C ILE A 7 16.17 4.12 42.10
N THR A 8 17.44 4.24 41.71
CA THR A 8 17.80 4.76 40.37
C THR A 8 17.71 3.73 39.23
N ALA A 9 17.65 2.42 39.53
CA ALA A 9 17.61 1.38 38.49
C ALA A 9 16.20 1.05 37.98
N ALA A 10 15.14 1.46 38.68
CA ALA A 10 13.76 1.05 38.36
C ALA A 10 13.09 1.90 37.26
N VAL A 11 13.62 3.08 36.92
CA VAL A 11 12.96 4.01 35.99
C VAL A 11 13.27 3.70 34.51
N MET A 12 14.32 2.94 34.20
CA MET A 12 14.71 2.65 32.80
C MET A 12 13.95 1.47 32.15
N LEU A 13 13.10 0.75 32.88
CA LEU A 13 12.39 -0.43 32.36
C LEU A 13 11.00 -0.09 31.77
N LEU A 14 10.57 1.17 31.79
CA LEU A 14 9.23 1.58 31.33
C LEU A 14 9.17 2.05 29.88
N SER A 15 10.30 2.12 29.16
CA SER A 15 10.30 2.25 27.70
C SER A 15 10.23 0.88 27.04
N ALA A 16 9.25 0.06 27.46
CA ALA A 16 8.79 -1.04 26.63
C ALA A 16 8.14 -0.41 25.41
N HIS A 17 8.95 -0.16 24.37
CA HIS A 17 8.47 0.23 23.07
C HIS A 17 7.35 -0.74 22.70
N TYR A 18 6.15 -0.20 22.50
CA TYR A 18 5.07 -0.93 21.86
C TYR A 18 5.60 -1.35 20.48
N ALA A 19 6.18 -2.55 20.43
CA ALA A 19 6.45 -3.26 19.20
C ALA A 19 5.08 -3.65 18.66
N GLY A 20 4.39 -2.68 18.07
CA GLY A 20 3.22 -2.93 17.26
C GLY A 20 3.69 -3.77 16.09
N ALA A 21 3.63 -5.09 16.23
CA ALA A 21 3.46 -5.97 15.09
C ALA A 21 2.40 -5.35 14.17
N SER A 22 2.56 -5.45 12.85
CA SER A 22 1.65 -4.79 11.90
C SER A 22 0.20 -5.03 12.30
N ASN A 23 -0.49 -3.99 12.75
CA ASN A 23 -1.88 -4.10 13.18
C ASN A 23 -2.81 -3.81 11.99
N ASP A 24 -4.08 -4.15 12.14
CA ASP A 24 -5.08 -3.95 11.09
C ASP A 24 -5.17 -2.48 10.65
N ALA A 25 -4.98 -1.53 11.57
CA ALA A 25 -5.01 -0.11 11.23
C ALA A 25 -3.84 0.30 10.32
N ALA A 26 -2.64 -0.26 10.52
CA ALA A 26 -1.48 -0.01 9.67
C ALA A 26 -1.70 -0.58 8.26
N TRP A 27 -2.27 -1.78 8.17
CA TRP A 27 -2.64 -2.39 6.88
C TRP A 27 -3.72 -1.58 6.17
N ASN A 28 -4.78 -1.19 6.86
CA ASN A 28 -5.85 -0.37 6.30
C ASN A 28 -5.34 0.98 5.80
N ALA A 29 -4.45 1.64 6.56
CA ALA A 29 -3.83 2.89 6.14
C ALA A 29 -2.94 2.71 4.90
N LEU A 30 -2.19 1.60 4.81
CA LEU A 30 -1.39 1.29 3.64
C LEU A 30 -2.28 1.04 2.42
N PHE A 31 -3.33 0.22 2.56
CA PHE A 31 -4.22 -0.11 1.45
C PHE A 31 -5.02 1.09 0.96
N ALA A 32 -5.43 2.00 1.86
CA ALA A 32 -6.04 3.27 1.46
C ALA A 32 -5.08 4.10 0.60
N LYS A 33 -3.79 4.20 0.97
CA LYS A 33 -2.77 4.91 0.18
C LYS A 33 -2.53 4.25 -1.16
N VAL A 34 -2.38 2.93 -1.19
CA VAL A 34 -2.17 2.14 -2.41
C VAL A 34 -3.34 2.36 -3.37
N ASN A 35 -4.58 2.14 -2.92
CA ASN A 35 -5.76 2.29 -3.75
C ASN A 35 -5.93 3.72 -4.25
N GLY A 36 -5.79 4.72 -3.36
CA GLY A 36 -5.91 6.13 -3.73
C GLY A 36 -4.86 6.56 -4.76
N THR A 37 -3.62 6.09 -4.62
CA THR A 37 -2.52 6.40 -5.55
C THR A 37 -2.75 5.71 -6.89
N CYS A 38 -3.01 4.40 -6.89
CA CYS A 38 -3.20 3.63 -8.11
C CYS A 38 -4.40 4.11 -8.91
N ILE A 39 -5.56 4.28 -8.26
CA ILE A 39 -6.78 4.77 -8.93
C ILE A 39 -6.57 6.20 -9.41
N GLY A 40 -6.07 7.09 -8.55
CA GLY A 40 -5.88 8.51 -8.86
C GLY A 40 -4.89 8.76 -10.00
N GLN A 41 -3.86 7.91 -10.14
CA GLN A 41 -2.85 8.04 -11.20
C GLN A 41 -3.15 7.18 -12.45
N SER A 42 -4.18 6.33 -12.43
CA SER A 42 -4.50 5.42 -13.54
C SER A 42 -5.02 6.12 -14.80
N GLY A 43 -5.60 7.30 -14.67
CA GLY A 43 -6.29 7.99 -15.77
C GLY A 43 -7.57 7.28 -16.26
N MET A 44 -8.10 6.33 -15.49
CA MET A 44 -9.34 5.62 -15.82
C MET A 44 -10.60 6.42 -15.47
N ASP A 45 -11.61 6.36 -16.33
CA ASP A 45 -12.92 6.96 -16.08
C ASP A 45 -13.80 6.06 -15.19
N THR A 46 -13.62 4.74 -15.30
CA THR A 46 -14.39 3.73 -14.56
C THR A 46 -13.45 2.68 -13.94
N PRO A 47 -12.59 3.07 -13.00
CA PRO A 47 -11.62 2.15 -12.40
C PRO A 47 -12.31 1.13 -11.50
N GLU A 48 -12.11 -0.15 -11.79
CA GLU A 48 -12.36 -1.25 -10.88
C GLU A 48 -11.01 -1.78 -10.39
N ALA A 49 -10.81 -1.78 -9.06
CA ALA A 49 -9.58 -2.23 -8.43
C ALA A 49 -9.76 -3.58 -7.74
N THR A 50 -8.74 -4.43 -7.80
CA THR A 50 -8.67 -5.64 -6.96
C THR A 50 -8.31 -5.29 -5.52
N ALA A 51 -8.45 -6.26 -4.62
CA ALA A 51 -7.74 -6.18 -3.34
C ALA A 51 -6.22 -6.03 -3.58
N PRO A 52 -5.49 -5.33 -2.69
CA PRO A 52 -4.04 -5.19 -2.82
C PRO A 52 -3.31 -6.54 -2.72
N ILE A 53 -2.40 -6.78 -3.64
CA ILE A 53 -1.52 -7.95 -3.68
C ILE A 53 -0.22 -7.54 -2.99
N VAL A 54 -0.01 -8.04 -1.78
CA VAL A 54 1.15 -7.68 -0.95
C VAL A 54 2.32 -8.61 -1.26
N PHE A 55 3.46 -8.04 -1.65
CA PHE A 55 4.71 -8.78 -1.74
C PHE A 55 5.51 -8.64 -0.44
N ASP A 56 6.46 -9.56 -0.27
CA ASP A 56 7.40 -9.56 0.85
C ASP A 56 8.19 -8.25 0.95
N ASP A 57 8.91 -8.08 2.06
CA ASP A 57 9.65 -6.86 2.34
C ASP A 57 10.90 -6.69 1.47
N ALA A 58 11.49 -7.76 0.94
CA ALA A 58 12.62 -7.66 0.01
C ALA A 58 12.17 -7.10 -1.34
N THR A 59 10.98 -7.49 -1.81
CA THR A 59 10.34 -6.88 -2.99
C THR A 59 9.91 -5.44 -2.68
N GLY A 60 9.35 -5.22 -1.49
CA GLY A 60 9.00 -3.88 -1.01
C GLY A 60 7.84 -3.23 -1.77
N LYS A 61 7.01 -4.02 -2.47
CA LYS A 61 5.91 -3.52 -3.31
C LYS A 61 4.54 -4.05 -2.88
N VAL A 62 3.51 -3.30 -3.25
CA VAL A 62 2.12 -3.76 -3.26
C VAL A 62 1.58 -3.56 -4.66
N ALA A 63 0.99 -4.59 -5.27
CA ALA A 63 0.37 -4.48 -6.59
C ALA A 63 -1.15 -4.34 -6.48
N VAL A 64 -1.74 -3.59 -7.41
CA VAL A 64 -3.19 -3.56 -7.64
C VAL A 64 -3.43 -3.75 -9.12
N LEU A 65 -4.35 -4.64 -9.46
CA LEU A 65 -4.84 -4.75 -10.83
C LEU A 65 -6.05 -3.83 -10.98
N LEU A 66 -6.04 -3.04 -12.05
CA LEU A 66 -7.13 -2.15 -12.41
C LEU A 66 -7.71 -2.58 -13.75
N ARG A 67 -9.03 -2.50 -13.89
CA ARG A 67 -9.70 -2.64 -15.18
C ARG A 67 -10.77 -1.58 -15.35
N GLY A 68 -11.09 -1.23 -16.59
CA GLY A 68 -12.10 -0.21 -16.85
C GLY A 68 -12.03 0.40 -18.23
N SER A 69 -12.42 1.67 -18.31
CA SER A 69 -12.36 2.47 -19.53
C SER A 69 -11.49 3.70 -19.35
N MET A 70 -10.88 4.16 -20.45
CA MET A 70 -10.03 5.34 -20.50
C MET A 70 -10.39 6.19 -21.73
N GLY A 71 -10.29 7.51 -21.57
CA GLY A 71 -10.49 8.47 -22.65
C GLY A 71 -11.93 8.94 -22.81
N LYS A 72 -12.12 10.00 -23.60
CA LYS A 72 -13.41 10.70 -23.69
C LYS A 72 -14.00 10.62 -25.09
N GLY A 73 -15.34 10.63 -25.16
CA GLY A 73 -16.09 10.68 -26.42
C GLY A 73 -15.77 9.51 -27.35
N LYS A 74 -15.43 9.83 -28.60
CA LYS A 74 -15.15 8.84 -29.65
C LYS A 74 -13.82 8.07 -29.46
N SER A 75 -12.90 8.59 -28.63
CA SER A 75 -11.61 7.96 -28.33
C SER A 75 -11.66 7.07 -27.08
N LYS A 76 -12.87 6.78 -26.56
CA LYS A 76 -13.04 5.96 -25.36
C LYS A 76 -12.68 4.49 -25.65
N VAL A 77 -11.65 4.00 -24.97
CA VAL A 77 -11.24 2.59 -25.01
C VAL A 77 -11.91 1.88 -23.84
N LYS A 78 -12.58 0.77 -24.12
CA LYS A 78 -13.20 -0.11 -23.11
C LYS A 78 -12.28 -1.30 -22.84
N ASN A 79 -12.36 -1.86 -21.63
CA ASN A 79 -11.61 -3.04 -21.19
C ASN A 79 -10.09 -2.86 -21.17
N VAL A 80 -9.62 -1.68 -20.75
CA VAL A 80 -8.20 -1.46 -20.45
C VAL A 80 -7.86 -2.19 -19.16
N ASN A 81 -6.73 -2.88 -19.11
CA ASN A 81 -6.22 -3.55 -17.91
C ASN A 81 -4.86 -2.96 -17.54
N LEU A 82 -4.72 -2.49 -16.30
CA LEU A 82 -3.48 -1.90 -15.79
C LEU A 82 -3.00 -2.69 -14.59
N ILE A 83 -1.69 -2.80 -14.44
CA ILE A 83 -1.03 -3.18 -13.21
C ILE A 83 -0.41 -1.93 -12.59
N CYS A 84 -0.72 -1.68 -11.33
CA CYS A 84 -0.08 -0.64 -10.52
C CYS A 84 0.85 -1.30 -9.52
N LEU A 85 2.12 -0.89 -9.49
CA LEU A 85 3.09 -1.29 -8.48
C LEU A 85 3.39 -0.10 -7.56
N TYR A 86 2.93 -0.18 -6.32
CA TYR A 86 3.18 0.81 -5.28
C TYR A 86 4.42 0.45 -4.46
N ASP A 87 5.36 1.38 -4.34
CA ASP A 87 6.55 1.24 -3.51
C ASP A 87 6.26 1.58 -2.04
N LYS A 88 6.39 0.60 -1.14
CA LYS A 88 6.12 0.78 0.30
C LYS A 88 7.01 1.86 0.93
N LYS A 89 8.24 2.03 0.43
CA LYS A 89 9.25 2.96 0.97
C LYS A 89 9.08 4.37 0.43
N THR A 90 8.91 4.53 -0.89
CA THR A 90 8.86 5.85 -1.52
C THR A 90 7.44 6.38 -1.71
N GLY A 91 6.42 5.52 -1.56
CA GLY A 91 5.02 5.86 -1.83
C GLY A 91 4.71 6.18 -3.30
N LYS A 92 5.60 5.79 -4.23
CA LYS A 92 5.42 6.03 -5.66
C LYS A 92 4.70 4.85 -6.30
N ALA A 93 3.86 5.13 -7.29
CA ALA A 93 3.24 4.11 -8.13
C ALA A 93 3.89 4.09 -9.52
N SER A 94 4.12 2.89 -10.04
CA SER A 94 4.42 2.64 -11.45
C SER A 94 3.24 1.89 -12.05
N ILE A 95 2.60 2.49 -13.05
CA ILE A 95 1.37 1.94 -13.66
C ILE A 95 1.67 1.59 -15.11
N GLN A 96 1.34 0.36 -15.52
CA GLN A 96 1.53 -0.11 -16.89
C GLN A 96 0.31 -0.88 -17.38
N GLU A 97 -0.01 -0.74 -18.66
CA GLU A 97 -1.01 -1.57 -19.32
C GLU A 97 -0.47 -2.99 -19.53
N TYR A 98 -1.34 -3.99 -19.37
CA TYR A 98 -1.06 -5.35 -19.76
C TYR A 98 -2.20 -5.93 -20.60
N ARG A 99 -1.87 -6.94 -21.40
CA ARG A 99 -2.83 -7.63 -22.28
C ARG A 99 -2.70 -9.13 -22.07
N TRP A 100 -3.84 -9.82 -22.08
CA TRP A 100 -3.87 -11.28 -22.09
C TRP A 100 -3.41 -11.79 -23.45
N LEU A 101 -2.55 -12.81 -23.45
CA LEU A 101 -2.03 -13.41 -24.70
C LEU A 101 -2.98 -14.45 -25.32
N GLY A 102 -4.09 -14.77 -24.65
CA GLY A 102 -5.05 -15.80 -25.08
C GLY A 102 -5.41 -16.75 -23.93
N ARG A 103 -6.30 -17.71 -24.20
CA ARG A 103 -6.45 -18.94 -23.41
C ARG A 103 -5.64 -20.04 -24.08
#